data_AF-A0A944GLS5-F1
#
_entry.id   AF-A0A944GLS5-F1
#
_cell.length_a   1.000
_cell.length_b   1.000
_cell.length_c   1.000
_cell.angle_alpha   90.00
_cell.angle_beta   90.00
_cell.angle_gamma   90.00
#
_symmetry.space_group_name_H-M   'P 1'
#
loop_
_entity.id
_entity.type
_entity.pdbx_description
1 polymer ?
#
loop_
_entity_poly.entity_id
_entity_poly.type
_entity_poly.pdbx_seq_one_letter_code
_entity_poly.pdbx_strand_id
1 'polypeptide(L)'
;GQFVTTAKGANASIYTLQNGSKGIGMYKYIGDNIKAFRAYLPYTAPAEGGALRIVFDDVTTGIEGIEVNDGGKTAIYDLSGRRVSRMTKGFYIVNGKKTLIK
;
A
#
# COMPACT_ATOMS: atom_id res chain seq x y z
N GLY A 1 8.10 -12.09 -10.28
CA GLY A 1 8.43 -10.74 -10.77
C GLY A 1 9.89 -10.47 -10.50
N GLN A 2 10.61 -9.87 -11.44
CA GLN A 2 12.01 -9.52 -11.24
C GLN A 2 12.10 -8.26 -10.37
N PHE A 3 12.83 -8.34 -9.26
CA PHE A 3 13.06 -7.19 -8.40
C PHE A 3 14.26 -6.42 -8.94
N VAL A 4 14.00 -5.23 -9.48
CA VAL A 4 15.04 -4.40 -10.11
C VAL A 4 15.55 -3.36 -9.12
N THR A 5 16.84 -3.42 -8.83
CA THR A 5 17.57 -2.35 -8.12
C THR A 5 17.99 -1.31 -9.14
N THR A 6 17.79 -0.03 -8.83
CA THR A 6 18.19 1.08 -9.71
C THR A 6 19.48 1.71 -9.19
N ALA A 7 20.53 1.73 -10.02
CA ALA A 7 21.75 2.45 -9.71
C ALA A 7 21.55 3.96 -9.83
N LYS A 8 22.11 4.72 -8.89
CA LYS A 8 22.21 6.18 -8.99
C LYS A 8 23.25 6.53 -10.04
N GLY A 9 22.85 7.28 -11.07
CA GLY A 9 23.78 7.79 -12.08
C GLY A 9 24.84 8.70 -11.47
N ALA A 10 26.07 8.68 -12.01
CA ALA A 10 27.12 9.59 -11.60
C ALA A 10 26.64 11.04 -11.74
N ASN A 11 26.67 11.81 -10.65
CA ASN A 11 26.18 13.20 -10.54
C ASN A 11 24.65 13.40 -10.52
N ALA A 12 23.85 12.33 -10.52
CA ALA A 12 22.40 12.45 -10.35
C ALA A 12 22.06 12.86 -8.91
N SER A 13 21.26 13.91 -8.74
CA SER A 13 20.58 14.18 -7.47
C SER A 13 19.28 13.38 -7.45
N ILE A 14 19.20 12.39 -6.57
CA ILE A 14 17.98 11.61 -6.38
C ILE A 14 17.46 11.87 -4.97
N TYR A 15 16.15 11.98 -4.83
CA TYR A 15 15.48 12.11 -3.54
C TYR A 15 14.61 10.87 -3.28
N THR A 16 14.61 10.39 -2.04
CA THR A 16 13.79 9.26 -1.59
C THR A 16 13.01 9.62 -0.34
N LEU A 17 11.91 8.90 -0.08
CA LEU A 17 11.18 9.02 1.19
C LEU A 17 12.06 8.52 2.33
N GLN A 18 12.35 9.40 3.29
CA GLN A 18 13.15 9.07 4.48
C GLN A 18 12.54 9.74 5.71
N ASN A 19 12.86 9.21 6.90
CA ASN A 19 12.62 9.88 8.17
C ASN A 19 13.88 10.66 8.55
N GLY A 20 13.93 11.94 8.21
CA GLY A 20 15.09 12.79 8.47
C GLY A 20 14.88 13.68 9.70
N SER A 21 15.73 14.68 9.85
CA SER A 21 15.72 15.59 11.02
C SER A 21 14.47 16.48 11.13
N LYS A 22 13.67 16.58 10.06
CA LYS A 22 12.40 17.32 10.03
C LYS A 22 11.19 16.38 9.90
N GLY A 23 11.36 15.10 10.24
CA GLY A 23 10.33 14.08 10.11
C GLY A 23 10.32 13.42 8.73
N ILE A 24 9.19 12.82 8.37
CA ILE A 24 9.00 12.10 7.11
C ILE A 24 8.99 13.09 5.94
N GLY A 25 9.85 12.88 4.94
CA GLY A 25 9.95 13.77 3.79
C GLY A 25 10.83 13.22 2.67
N MET A 26 10.94 13.98 1.58
CA MET A 26 11.87 13.71 0.49
C MET A 26 13.25 14.24 0.85
N TYR A 27 14.22 13.34 1.08
CA TYR A 27 15.60 13.71 1.40
C TYR A 27 16.54 13.22 0.30
N LYS A 28 17.65 13.94 0.11
CA LYS A 28 18.69 13.57 -0.86
C LYS A 28 19.20 12.16 -0.54
N TYR A 29 19.23 11.30 -1.53
CA TYR A 29 19.74 9.95 -1.43
C TYR A 29 21.26 9.93 -1.60
N ILE A 30 21.93 9.48 -0.54
CA ILE A 30 23.41 9.43 -0.43
C ILE A 30 24.01 8.08 -0.79
N GLY A 31 23.19 7.04 -0.99
CA GLY A 31 23.67 5.72 -1.43
C GLY A 31 23.80 5.61 -2.95
N ASP A 32 24.35 4.47 -3.38
CA ASP A 32 24.62 4.18 -4.80
C ASP A 32 23.46 3.41 -5.47
N ASN A 33 22.65 2.69 -4.70
CA ASN A 33 21.67 1.75 -5.23
C ASN A 33 20.33 1.83 -4.50
N ILE A 34 19.28 2.17 -5.24
CA ILE A 34 17.90 2.18 -4.74
C ILE A 34 17.34 0.77 -4.87
N LYS A 35 17.05 0.13 -3.74
CA LYS A 35 16.43 -1.20 -3.69
C LYS A 35 15.10 -1.20 -4.45
N ALA A 36 14.72 -2.36 -4.97
CA ALA A 36 13.40 -2.55 -5.59
C ALA A 36 12.25 -2.10 -4.67
N PHE A 37 11.12 -1.74 -5.28
CA PHE A 37 9.90 -1.26 -4.59
C PHE A 37 10.05 0.05 -3.82
N ARG A 38 10.91 0.94 -4.31
CA ARG A 38 11.05 2.30 -3.77
C ARG A 38 10.70 3.32 -4.84
N ALA A 39 9.78 4.23 -4.52
CA ALA A 39 9.58 5.44 -5.30
C ALA A 39 10.74 6.40 -5.03
N TYR A 40 11.21 7.08 -6.07
CA TYR A 40 12.26 8.08 -6.00
C TYR A 40 12.00 9.20 -7.00
N LEU A 41 12.55 10.37 -6.71
CA LEU A 41 12.46 11.54 -7.56
C LEU A 41 13.85 11.84 -8.12
N PRO A 42 14.11 11.61 -9.42
CA PRO A 42 15.29 12.14 -10.06
C PRO A 42 15.15 13.65 -10.17
N TYR A 43 16.10 14.38 -9.62
CA TYR A 43 16.17 15.82 -9.73
C TYR A 43 17.25 16.20 -10.75
N THR A 44 16.80 16.71 -11.89
CA THR A 44 17.61 17.51 -12.79
C THR A 44 17.27 18.96 -12.50
N ALA A 45 18.27 19.79 -12.20
CA ALA A 45 18.03 21.18 -11.86
C ALA A 45 17.32 21.87 -13.04
N PRO A 46 16.10 22.40 -12.87
CA PRO A 46 15.53 23.28 -13.89
C PRO A 46 16.36 24.57 -13.92
N ALA A 47 16.40 25.22 -15.08
CA ALA A 47 17.20 26.43 -15.30
C ALA A 47 16.87 27.56 -14.30
N GLU A 48 15.66 27.56 -13.72
CA GLU A 48 15.27 28.46 -12.62
C GLU A 48 14.31 27.77 -11.63
N GLY A 49 14.39 28.18 -10.37
CA GLY A 49 13.99 27.41 -9.18
C GLY A 49 12.49 27.20 -8.98
N GLY A 50 12.13 25.94 -8.72
CA GLY A 50 10.88 25.53 -8.08
C GLY A 50 11.17 24.43 -7.07
N ALA A 51 10.74 24.61 -5.82
CA ALA A 51 10.82 23.56 -4.81
C ALA A 51 9.70 22.52 -5.03
N LEU A 52 10.06 21.23 -5.06
CA LEU A 52 9.08 20.15 -5.17
C LEU A 52 8.50 19.83 -3.78
N ARG A 53 7.21 20.12 -3.57
CA ARG A 53 6.47 19.78 -2.35
C ARG A 53 5.50 18.63 -2.64
N ILE A 54 5.67 17.50 -1.95
CA ILE A 54 4.63 16.47 -1.87
C ILE A 54 3.75 16.84 -0.67
N VAL A 55 2.51 17.23 -0.93
CA VAL A 55 1.52 17.50 0.11
C VAL A 55 0.75 16.20 0.31
N PHE A 56 0.89 15.61 1.49
CA PHE A 56 -0.08 14.65 1.99
C PHE A 56 -1.07 15.50 2.78
N ASP A 57 -2.27 15.71 2.25
CA ASP A 57 -3.34 16.36 3.00
C ASP A 57 -3.68 15.52 4.24
N ASP A 58 -4.27 16.13 5.26
CA ASP A 58 -4.67 15.47 6.51
C ASP A 58 -5.83 14.46 6.34
N VAL A 59 -6.22 14.19 5.10
CA VAL A 59 -7.26 13.22 4.78
C VAL A 59 -6.60 11.86 4.61
N THR A 60 -6.59 11.10 5.70
CA THR A 60 -6.40 9.65 5.63
C THR A 60 -7.59 9.07 4.85
N THR A 61 -7.40 8.63 3.61
CA THR A 61 -8.42 7.84 2.88
C THR A 61 -8.46 6.39 3.37
N GLY A 62 -8.53 6.23 4.69
CA GLY A 62 -8.57 4.93 5.36
C GLY A 62 -9.90 4.23 5.11
N ILE A 63 -9.87 2.90 5.07
CA ILE A 63 -11.07 2.08 5.18
C ILE A 63 -11.29 1.90 6.70
N GLU A 64 -12.17 2.71 7.28
CA GLU A 64 -12.45 2.75 8.74
C GLU A 64 -13.22 1.52 9.28
N GLY A 65 -13.62 0.59 8.41
CA GLY A 65 -14.24 -0.64 8.85
C GLY A 65 -14.91 -1.40 7.72
N ILE A 66 -15.07 -2.71 7.92
CA ILE A 66 -16.04 -3.50 7.17
C ILE A 66 -17.38 -3.25 7.86
N GLU A 67 -18.36 -2.69 7.17
CA GLU A 67 -19.74 -2.69 7.68
C GLU A 67 -20.13 -4.14 7.99
N VAL A 68 -20.19 -4.48 9.28
CA VAL A 68 -20.74 -5.74 9.72
C VAL A 68 -22.25 -5.60 9.57
N ASN A 69 -22.79 -6.18 8.49
CA ASN A 69 -24.23 -6.33 8.34
C ASN A 69 -24.74 -7.26 9.46
N ASP A 70 -25.26 -6.67 10.53
CA ASP A 70 -25.68 -7.37 11.74
C ASP A 70 -27.16 -7.80 11.68
N GLY A 71 -27.41 -9.00 11.18
CA GLY A 71 -28.60 -9.75 11.64
C GLY A 71 -29.69 -10.06 10.62
N GLY A 72 -29.47 -9.84 9.32
CA GLY A 72 -30.32 -10.45 8.29
C GLY A 72 -30.07 -11.97 8.17
N LYS A 73 -30.98 -12.71 7.52
CA LYS A 73 -30.72 -14.12 7.12
C LYS A 73 -29.55 -14.15 6.13
N THR A 74 -28.33 -14.24 6.64
CA THR A 74 -27.11 -14.17 5.85
C THR A 74 -26.97 -15.38 4.94
N ALA A 75 -26.83 -15.13 3.64
CA ALA A 75 -26.46 -16.18 2.69
C ALA A 75 -25.07 -16.74 3.04
N ILE A 76 -24.98 -18.07 3.11
CA ILE A 76 -23.72 -18.78 3.36
C ILE A 76 -23.13 -19.15 2.01
N TYR A 77 -21.83 -18.91 1.83
CA TYR A 77 -21.11 -19.33 0.63
C TYR A 77 -19.95 -20.26 0.98
N ASP A 78 -19.68 -21.24 0.12
CA ASP A 78 -18.39 -21.94 0.14
C ASP A 78 -17.29 -21.07 -0.50
N LEU A 79 -16.03 -21.54 -0.47
CA LEU A 79 -14.90 -20.76 -1.01
C LEU A 79 -14.94 -20.57 -2.54
N SER A 80 -15.78 -21.31 -3.25
CA SER A 80 -16.00 -21.09 -4.69
C SER A 80 -17.01 -19.97 -4.97
N GLY A 81 -17.65 -19.41 -3.94
CA GLY A 81 -18.70 -18.41 -4.08
C GLY A 81 -20.09 -19.02 -4.34
N ARG A 82 -20.26 -20.34 -4.25
CA ARG A 82 -21.56 -21.00 -4.38
C ARG A 82 -22.34 -20.89 -3.07
N ARG A 83 -23.63 -20.51 -3.15
CA ARG A 83 -24.53 -20.42 -2.00
C ARG A 83 -24.86 -21.82 -1.47
N VAL A 84 -24.80 -22.00 -0.16
CA VAL A 84 -25.14 -23.26 0.54
C VAL A 84 -26.21 -23.04 1.61
N SER A 85 -26.98 -24.09 1.90
CA SER A 85 -28.07 -24.04 2.88
C SER A 85 -27.63 -24.31 4.32
N ARG A 86 -26.53 -25.05 4.52
CA ARG A 86 -25.93 -25.30 5.84
C ARG A 86 -24.41 -25.40 5.75
N MET A 87 -23.77 -25.17 6.89
CA MET A 87 -22.33 -25.38 7.08
C MET A 87 -22.11 -26.76 7.72
N THR A 88 -21.23 -27.57 7.14
CA THR A 88 -20.69 -28.78 7.76
C THR A 88 -19.27 -28.49 8.21
N LYS A 89 -18.30 -29.38 8.01
CA LYS A 89 -16.90 -29.12 8.35
C LYS A 89 -16.19 -28.46 7.18
N GLY A 90 -15.48 -27.36 7.44
CA GLY A 90 -14.74 -26.63 6.42
C GLY A 90 -14.87 -25.11 6.53
N PHE A 91 -14.40 -24.40 5.50
CA PHE A 91 -14.41 -22.94 5.44
C PHE A 91 -15.63 -22.41 4.69
N TYR A 92 -16.22 -21.35 5.23
CA TYR A 92 -17.38 -20.67 4.64
C TYR A 92 -17.24 -19.15 4.74
N ILE A 93 -17.93 -18.43 3.86
CA ILE A 93 -18.07 -16.98 3.90
C ILE A 93 -19.48 -16.65 4.40
N VAL A 94 -19.55 -15.95 5.54
CA VAL A 94 -20.78 -15.49 6.17
C VAL A 94 -20.56 -14.03 6.58
N ASN A 95 -21.43 -13.11 6.14
CA ASN A 95 -21.27 -11.66 6.36
C ASN A 95 -19.91 -11.13 5.89
N GLY A 96 -19.43 -11.61 4.73
CA GLY A 96 -18.12 -11.24 4.18
C GLY A 96 -16.91 -11.81 4.96
N LYS A 97 -17.13 -12.54 6.06
CA LYS A 97 -16.07 -13.12 6.90
C LYS A 97 -15.88 -14.61 6.60
N LYS A 98 -14.61 -15.02 6.47
CA LYS A 98 -14.23 -16.43 6.39
C LYS A 98 -14.28 -17.08 7.78
N THR A 99 -15.03 -18.16 7.93
CA THR A 99 -15.21 -18.89 9.20
C THR A 99 -14.94 -20.38 8.99
N LEU A 100 -14.17 -20.98 9.90
CA LEU A 100 -13.95 -22.43 9.95
C LEU A 100 -15.00 -23.09 10.84
N ILE A 101 -15.62 -24.15 10.34
CA ILE A 101 -16.48 -25.03 11.14
C ILE A 101 -15.77 -26.37 11.35
N LYS A 102 -15.72 -26.79 12.61
CA LYS A 102 -14.96 -27.93 13.12
C LYS A 102 -15.78 -29.22 13.19
#